data_AF-A0A365ZPH2-F1
#
_entry.id   AF-A0A365ZPH2-F1
#
_cell.length_a   1.000
_cell.length_b   1.000
_cell.length_c   1.000
_cell.angle_alpha   90.00
_cell.angle_beta   90.00
_cell.angle_gamma   90.00
#
_symmetry.space_group_name_H-M   'P 1'
#
loop_
_entity.id
_entity.type
_entity.pdbx_description
1 polymer ?
#
loop_
_entity_poly.entity_id
_entity_poly.type
_entity_poly.pdbx_seq_one_letter_code
_entity_poly.pdbx_strand_id
1 'polypeptide(L)'
;MTWNLWWRFGPWERRRAAILRTLRRERPDVIGLQEVWQTGDGENLAGWLADELGMRWAWSPGEAFPHWRAALGDDLPAVGNAVLSRWPIVDTAIDLLPVAGGPPEIRTALFALVEAEGGVRVPFFTTHLHSARGGSAVRVEQVRALARHVRERRGTGPFPPVVTGDFNAEPASDEVRLFGGTLTAPAVPGQVMLDAWRGAERDAPWATWDPVENPHVAGPAGFRARIDYIHVGLPGPDRLGQVTAARRAGDAPVDGVFPSDHMAVVAELIG
;
A
#
# COMPACT_ATOMS: atom_id res chain seq x y z
N MET A 1 -6.75 -4.22 3.27
CA MET A 1 -6.89 -3.28 2.12
C MET A 1 -5.57 -2.54 1.91
N THR A 2 -5.25 -2.14 0.69
CA THR A 2 -4.21 -1.15 0.38
C THR A 2 -4.78 0.00 -0.45
N TRP A 3 -4.30 1.23 -0.23
CA TRP A 3 -4.72 2.38 -1.04
C TRP A 3 -3.70 3.54 -1.03
N ASN A 4 -3.21 3.93 -2.20
CA ASN A 4 -2.54 5.21 -2.40
C ASN A 4 -3.58 6.36 -2.40
N LEU A 5 -3.41 7.35 -1.52
CA LEU A 5 -4.38 8.42 -1.29
C LEU A 5 -4.09 9.71 -2.06
N TRP A 6 -3.06 9.72 -2.91
CA TRP A 6 -2.74 10.84 -3.79
C TRP A 6 -2.50 12.17 -3.07
N TRP A 7 -1.96 12.09 -1.86
CA TRP A 7 -1.50 13.23 -1.08
C TRP A 7 -2.52 14.40 -1.06
N ARG A 8 -2.07 15.66 -1.21
CA ARG A 8 -2.95 16.84 -1.35
C ARG A 8 -3.17 17.27 -2.81
N PHE A 9 -3.04 16.36 -3.77
CA PHE A 9 -3.31 16.68 -5.19
C PHE A 9 -4.80 16.84 -5.50
N GLY A 10 -5.13 17.62 -6.53
CA GLY A 10 -6.52 17.87 -6.92
C GLY A 10 -7.36 18.50 -5.79
N PRO A 11 -8.70 18.31 -5.79
CA PRO A 11 -9.60 18.86 -4.76
C PRO A 11 -9.53 18.02 -3.46
N TRP A 12 -8.37 18.02 -2.80
CA TRP A 12 -8.03 17.09 -1.72
C TRP A 12 -8.97 17.15 -0.52
N GLU A 13 -9.59 18.31 -0.21
CA GLU A 13 -10.57 18.44 0.86
C GLU A 13 -11.83 17.62 0.57
N ARG A 14 -12.32 17.69 -0.68
CA ARG A 14 -13.45 16.87 -1.12
C ARG A 14 -13.06 15.39 -1.19
N ARG A 15 -11.84 15.10 -1.65
CA ARG A 15 -11.30 13.73 -1.67
C ARG A 15 -11.17 13.13 -0.28
N ARG A 16 -10.71 13.88 0.73
CA ARG A 16 -10.63 13.43 2.14
C ARG A 16 -11.98 12.90 2.63
N ALA A 17 -13.07 13.61 2.34
CA ALA A 17 -14.42 13.15 2.68
C ALA A 17 -14.88 11.93 1.85
N ALA A 18 -14.49 11.85 0.58
CA ALA A 18 -14.77 10.71 -0.29
C ALA A 18 -14.00 9.45 0.13
N ILE A 19 -12.75 9.60 0.57
CA ILE A 19 -11.89 8.53 1.12
C ILE A 19 -12.56 7.99 2.38
N LEU A 20 -12.91 8.83 3.35
CA LEU A 20 -13.58 8.40 4.58
C LEU A 20 -14.88 7.63 4.30
N ARG A 21 -15.72 8.14 3.40
CA ARG A 21 -16.98 7.47 3.03
C ARG A 21 -16.76 6.12 2.34
N THR A 22 -15.73 6.03 1.51
CA THR A 22 -15.32 4.77 0.91
C THR A 22 -14.89 3.79 1.99
N LEU A 23 -13.99 4.18 2.90
CA LEU A 23 -13.53 3.31 3.98
C LEU A 23 -14.68 2.86 4.91
N ARG A 24 -15.63 3.75 5.22
CA ARG A 24 -16.84 3.40 5.99
C ARG A 24 -17.72 2.36 5.30
N ARG A 25 -17.81 2.39 3.97
CA ARG A 25 -18.56 1.41 3.17
C ARG A 25 -17.83 0.08 3.09
N GLU A 26 -16.53 0.11 2.80
CA GLU A 26 -15.71 -1.09 2.60
C GLU A 26 -15.38 -1.83 3.91
N ARG A 27 -15.35 -1.11 5.04
CA ARG A 27 -15.09 -1.64 6.40
C ARG A 27 -13.88 -2.59 6.52
N PRO A 28 -12.70 -2.24 5.97
CA PRO A 28 -11.52 -3.09 6.10
C PRO A 28 -11.04 -3.19 7.55
N ASP A 29 -10.60 -4.38 7.98
CA ASP A 29 -10.06 -4.56 9.34
C ASP A 29 -8.63 -4.00 9.50
N VAL A 30 -7.79 -4.13 8.46
CA VAL A 30 -6.44 -3.56 8.41
C VAL A 30 -6.19 -2.92 7.04
N ILE A 31 -5.60 -1.72 7.04
CA ILE A 31 -5.41 -0.86 5.86
C ILE A 31 -3.95 -0.41 5.80
N GLY A 32 -3.29 -0.64 4.67
CA GLY A 32 -2.04 0.03 4.32
C GLY A 32 -2.31 1.22 3.41
N LEU A 33 -1.88 2.40 3.81
CA LEU A 33 -2.09 3.64 3.07
C LEU A 33 -0.75 4.21 2.59
N GLN A 34 -0.74 4.71 1.36
CA GLN A 34 0.39 5.40 0.75
C GLN A 34 0.01 6.85 0.43
N GLU A 35 1.01 7.71 0.31
CA GLU A 35 0.85 9.15 0.05
C GLU A 35 -0.06 9.87 1.05
N VAL A 36 -0.05 9.43 2.31
CA VAL A 36 -0.73 10.13 3.38
C VAL A 36 0.04 11.42 3.68
N TRP A 37 -0.65 12.53 3.94
CA TRP A 37 0.00 13.79 4.28
C TRP A 37 0.02 14.05 5.79
N GLN A 38 1.02 14.83 6.24
CA GLN A 38 1.06 15.45 7.56
C GLN A 38 1.52 16.90 7.48
N THR A 39 0.76 17.83 8.07
CA THR A 39 1.11 19.26 8.12
C THR A 39 2.15 19.56 9.20
N GLY A 40 2.78 20.73 9.11
CA GLY A 40 3.81 21.17 10.08
C GLY A 40 3.29 21.36 11.51
N ASP A 41 1.99 21.64 11.68
CA ASP A 41 1.31 21.72 12.99
C ASP A 41 0.83 20.36 13.51
N GLY A 42 1.08 19.27 12.76
CA GLY A 42 0.87 17.89 13.20
C GLY A 42 -0.44 17.23 12.77
N GLU A 43 -1.30 17.90 11.99
CA GLU A 43 -2.48 17.24 11.41
C GLU A 43 -2.03 16.15 10.43
N ASN A 44 -2.42 14.90 10.69
CA ASN A 44 -2.11 13.75 9.85
C ASN A 44 -3.40 13.11 9.32
N LEU A 45 -3.45 12.87 8.00
CA LEU A 45 -4.64 12.28 7.37
C LEU A 45 -4.97 10.89 7.94
N ALA A 46 -3.98 10.05 8.21
CA ALA A 46 -4.20 8.72 8.79
C ALA A 46 -4.72 8.81 10.23
N GLY A 47 -4.20 9.74 11.04
CA GLY A 47 -4.71 9.99 12.38
C GLY A 47 -6.17 10.42 12.38
N TRP A 48 -6.52 11.39 11.53
CA TRP A 48 -7.91 11.81 11.38
C TRP A 48 -8.84 10.69 10.88
N LEU A 49 -8.41 9.92 9.89
CA LEU A 49 -9.17 8.76 9.41
C LEU A 49 -9.37 7.72 10.51
N ALA A 50 -8.33 7.46 11.32
CA ALA A 50 -8.39 6.52 12.43
C ALA A 50 -9.41 6.98 13.48
N ASP A 51 -9.42 8.26 13.85
CA ASP A 51 -10.39 8.82 14.79
C ASP A 51 -11.83 8.68 14.25
N GLU A 52 -12.06 9.03 13.00
CA GLU A 52 -13.37 8.96 12.34
C GLU A 52 -13.90 7.53 12.12
N LEU A 53 -13.01 6.54 12.10
CA LEU A 53 -13.31 5.12 11.91
C LEU A 53 -13.24 4.32 13.23
N GLY A 54 -12.77 4.92 14.33
CA GLY A 54 -12.53 4.22 15.59
C GLY A 54 -11.35 3.23 15.55
N MET A 55 -10.38 3.44 14.67
CA MET A 55 -9.23 2.56 14.43
C MET A 55 -7.98 3.01 15.19
N ARG A 56 -6.98 2.14 15.26
CA ARG A 56 -5.61 2.44 15.67
C ARG A 56 -4.78 2.73 14.43
N TRP A 57 -3.68 3.48 14.57
CA TRP A 57 -2.84 3.80 13.43
C TRP A 57 -1.35 3.86 13.79
N ALA A 58 -0.52 3.65 12.78
CA ALA A 58 0.92 3.82 12.81
C ALA A 58 1.37 4.60 11.57
N TRP A 59 2.47 5.36 11.70
CA TRP A 59 2.94 6.29 10.69
C TRP A 59 4.42 6.12 10.39
N SER A 60 4.76 6.16 9.11
CA SER A 60 6.13 6.23 8.63
C SER A 60 6.28 7.45 7.71
N PRO A 61 7.02 8.49 8.15
CA PRO A 61 7.30 9.62 7.28
C PRO A 61 8.23 9.19 6.14
N GLY A 62 7.85 9.54 4.91
CA GLY A 62 8.75 9.63 3.77
C GLY A 62 9.15 11.10 3.54
N GLU A 63 9.78 11.38 2.40
CA GLU A 63 10.15 12.75 2.03
C GLU A 63 9.35 13.24 0.82
N ALA A 64 8.85 14.48 0.92
CA ALA A 64 8.23 15.16 -0.20
C ALA A 64 9.28 15.40 -1.30
N PHE A 65 9.00 14.87 -2.48
CA PHE A 65 9.96 14.81 -3.58
C PHE A 65 10.49 16.21 -3.95
N PRO A 66 11.80 16.36 -4.24
CA PRO A 66 12.37 17.65 -4.63
C PRO A 66 11.64 18.31 -5.83
N HIS A 67 11.12 17.51 -6.76
CA HIS A 67 10.36 18.01 -7.91
C HIS A 67 8.95 18.52 -7.55
N TRP A 68 8.36 18.07 -6.43
CA TRP A 68 7.09 18.62 -5.92
C TRP A 68 7.31 20.00 -5.30
N ARG A 69 8.41 20.21 -4.57
CA ARG A 69 8.79 21.52 -4.02
C ARG A 69 8.92 22.57 -5.11
N ALA A 70 9.56 22.20 -6.23
CA ALA A 70 9.68 23.08 -7.39
C ALA A 70 8.33 23.49 -8.02
N ALA A 71 7.29 22.63 -7.91
CA ALA A 71 5.97 22.89 -8.49
C ALA A 71 4.96 23.51 -7.50
N LEU A 72 5.12 23.27 -6.20
CA LEU A 72 4.11 23.57 -5.18
C LEU A 72 4.60 24.50 -4.05
N GLY A 73 5.89 24.86 -4.02
CA GLY A 73 6.50 25.73 -3.03
C GLY A 73 7.23 24.99 -1.90
N ASP A 74 7.74 25.74 -0.92
CA ASP A 74 8.62 25.21 0.13
C ASP A 74 7.86 24.67 1.37
N ASP A 75 6.65 25.16 1.62
CA ASP A 75 5.80 24.75 2.77
C ASP A 75 4.85 23.61 2.37
N LEU A 76 5.43 22.45 2.09
CA LEU A 76 4.68 21.25 1.73
C LEU A 76 4.50 20.34 2.93
N PRO A 77 3.28 19.79 3.14
CA PRO A 77 3.08 18.71 4.09
C PRO A 77 4.08 17.57 3.86
N ALA A 78 4.47 16.88 4.92
CA ALA A 78 5.16 15.60 4.78
C ALA A 78 4.28 14.62 4.01
N VAL A 79 4.90 13.61 3.40
CA VAL A 79 4.24 12.50 2.71
C VAL A 79 4.81 11.19 3.22
N GLY A 80 4.03 10.12 3.26
CA GLY A 80 4.51 8.84 3.80
C GLY A 80 3.46 7.73 3.78
N ASN A 81 3.76 6.68 4.53
CA ASN A 81 2.95 5.46 4.60
C ASN A 81 2.32 5.31 5.99
N ALA A 82 1.07 4.83 6.04
CA ALA A 82 0.37 4.60 7.30
C ALA A 82 -0.27 3.21 7.33
N VAL A 83 -0.42 2.66 8.54
CA VAL A 83 -1.29 1.51 8.78
C VAL A 83 -2.46 1.96 9.63
N LEU A 84 -3.68 1.58 9.26
CA LEU A 84 -4.86 1.67 10.13
C LEU A 84 -5.30 0.25 10.48
N SER A 85 -5.69 0.04 11.73
CA SER A 85 -6.12 -1.27 12.22
C SER A 85 -7.32 -1.14 13.15
N ARG A 86 -8.33 -1.99 12.95
CA ARG A 86 -9.46 -2.14 13.88
C ARG A 86 -8.99 -2.64 15.25
N TRP A 87 -7.94 -3.45 15.27
CA TRP A 87 -7.37 -4.07 16.46
C TRP A 87 -6.07 -3.38 16.93
N PRO A 88 -5.59 -3.62 18.17
CA PRO A 88 -4.35 -3.05 18.67
C PRO A 88 -3.15 -3.31 17.75
N ILE A 89 -2.35 -2.26 17.54
CA ILE A 89 -1.01 -2.37 16.95
C ILE A 89 -0.05 -2.49 18.13
N VAL A 90 0.59 -3.65 18.28
CA VAL A 90 1.40 -3.99 19.47
C VAL A 90 2.90 -3.83 19.24
N ASP A 91 3.32 -3.70 17.99
CA ASP A 91 4.71 -3.40 17.62
C ASP A 91 4.75 -2.68 16.26
N THR A 92 5.76 -1.84 16.05
CA THR A 92 5.96 -1.11 14.80
C THR A 92 7.44 -0.96 14.48
N ALA A 93 7.79 -1.01 13.20
CA ALA A 93 9.14 -0.69 12.75
C ALA A 93 9.11 0.00 11.39
N ILE A 94 10.16 0.79 11.11
CA ILE A 94 10.33 1.48 9.84
C ILE A 94 11.68 1.09 9.27
N ASP A 95 11.70 0.60 8.04
CA ASP A 95 12.92 0.42 7.26
C ASP A 95 12.99 1.46 6.13
N LEU A 96 14.16 2.09 6.02
CA LEU A 96 14.48 2.94 4.87
C LEU A 96 14.84 2.05 3.67
N LEU A 97 14.15 2.26 2.56
CA LEU A 97 14.43 1.55 1.33
C LEU A 97 15.58 2.23 0.58
N PRO A 98 16.45 1.46 -0.10
CA PRO A 98 17.62 2.02 -0.78
C PRO A 98 17.21 2.96 -1.91
N VAL A 99 17.98 4.05 -2.05
CA VAL A 99 17.90 4.97 -3.19
C VAL A 99 18.40 4.30 -4.48
N ALA A 100 19.40 3.41 -4.37
CA ALA A 100 19.90 2.55 -5.45
C ALA A 100 20.22 3.29 -6.77
N GLY A 101 20.85 4.48 -6.67
CA GLY A 101 21.20 5.30 -7.83
C GLY A 101 20.04 6.12 -8.41
N GLY A 102 18.85 6.04 -7.82
CA GLY A 102 17.73 6.93 -8.08
C GLY A 102 17.91 8.33 -7.48
N PRO A 103 16.93 9.22 -7.67
CA PRO A 103 16.90 10.51 -6.98
C PRO A 103 16.89 10.32 -5.45
N PRO A 104 17.39 11.29 -4.67
CA PRO A 104 17.40 11.23 -3.20
C PRO A 104 15.97 11.35 -2.66
N GLU A 105 15.24 10.24 -2.70
CA GLU A 105 13.87 10.10 -2.21
C GLU A 105 13.87 9.18 -0.99
N ILE A 106 13.25 9.63 0.10
CA ILE A 106 13.04 8.76 1.26
C ILE A 106 11.81 7.90 1.00
N ARG A 107 12.04 6.65 0.61
CA ARG A 107 11.03 5.59 0.55
C ARG A 107 11.15 4.69 1.77
N THR A 108 10.02 4.30 2.34
CA THR A 108 9.99 3.47 3.55
C THR A 108 9.14 2.23 3.39
N ALA A 109 9.42 1.22 4.20
CA ALA A 109 8.51 0.13 4.52
C ALA A 109 8.10 0.26 5.98
N LEU A 110 6.79 0.38 6.23
CA LEU A 110 6.23 0.41 7.57
C LEU A 110 5.74 -0.98 7.93
N PHE A 111 6.25 -1.51 9.04
CA PHE A 111 5.75 -2.71 9.71
C PHE A 111 4.84 -2.33 10.88
N ALA A 112 3.73 -3.05 11.01
CA ALA A 112 2.85 -3.04 12.16
C ALA A 112 2.48 -4.49 12.52
N LEU A 113 2.73 -4.90 13.76
CA LEU A 113 2.21 -6.15 14.29
C LEU A 113 0.82 -5.90 14.87
N VAL A 114 -0.20 -6.45 14.22
CA VAL A 114 -1.59 -6.32 14.67
C VAL A 114 -1.98 -7.54 15.49
N GLU A 115 -2.56 -7.32 16.67
CA GLU A 115 -3.12 -8.39 17.50
C GLU A 115 -4.63 -8.46 17.28
N ALA A 116 -5.07 -9.34 16.37
CA ALA A 116 -6.45 -9.54 15.99
C ALA A 116 -7.24 -10.35 17.04
N GLU A 117 -8.53 -10.56 16.76
CA GLU A 117 -9.41 -11.38 17.62
C GLU A 117 -8.81 -12.77 17.87
N GLY A 118 -9.06 -13.33 19.06
CA GLY A 118 -8.48 -14.61 19.48
C GLY A 118 -6.96 -14.59 19.74
N GLY A 119 -6.32 -13.41 19.73
CA GLY A 119 -4.88 -13.27 19.95
C GLY A 119 -4.03 -13.62 18.72
N VAL A 120 -4.64 -13.73 17.54
CA VAL A 120 -3.94 -13.98 16.28
C VAL A 120 -3.08 -12.76 15.93
N ARG A 121 -1.78 -12.98 15.75
CA ARG A 121 -0.83 -11.92 15.39
C ARG A 121 -0.63 -11.86 13.88
N VAL A 122 -0.96 -10.71 13.29
CA VAL A 122 -0.83 -10.46 11.85
C VAL A 122 0.37 -9.54 11.61
N PRO A 123 1.47 -10.04 11.01
CA PRO A 123 2.59 -9.20 10.58
C PRO A 123 2.16 -8.43 9.32
N PHE A 124 1.86 -7.14 9.47
CA PHE A 124 1.34 -6.31 8.39
C PHE A 124 2.38 -5.28 7.95
N PHE A 125 2.58 -5.14 6.65
CA PHE A 125 3.54 -4.20 6.07
C PHE A 125 2.84 -3.32 5.04
N THR A 126 3.32 -2.10 4.90
CA THR A 126 2.94 -1.22 3.79
C THR A 126 4.14 -0.44 3.24
N THR A 127 4.17 -0.20 1.93
CA THR A 127 5.23 0.55 1.28
C THR A 127 4.74 1.31 0.04
N HIS A 128 5.56 2.24 -0.43
CA HIS A 128 5.37 2.95 -1.69
C HIS A 128 6.73 3.02 -2.40
N LEU A 129 6.91 2.22 -3.45
CA LEU A 129 8.17 2.09 -4.18
C LEU A 129 8.40 3.27 -5.13
N HIS A 130 9.62 3.38 -5.65
CA HIS A 130 10.03 4.45 -6.55
C HIS A 130 9.14 4.54 -7.81
N SER A 131 8.60 5.74 -8.07
CA SER A 131 7.51 5.97 -9.04
C SER A 131 7.95 6.25 -10.48
N ALA A 132 9.24 6.48 -10.74
CA ALA A 132 9.68 6.74 -12.11
C ALA A 132 9.42 5.52 -13.01
N ARG A 133 8.83 5.75 -14.20
CA ARG A 133 8.49 4.67 -15.14
C ARG A 133 9.70 3.79 -15.51
N GLY A 134 10.85 4.41 -15.78
CA GLY A 134 12.11 3.72 -16.06
C GLY A 134 12.87 3.25 -14.80
N GLY A 135 12.26 3.32 -13.62
CA GLY A 135 12.90 3.09 -12.32
C GLY A 135 12.99 1.63 -11.85
N SER A 136 12.82 0.64 -12.73
CA SER A 136 12.77 -0.78 -12.34
C SER A 136 14.04 -1.23 -11.57
N ALA A 137 15.23 -0.79 -11.99
CA ALA A 137 16.48 -1.12 -11.27
C ALA A 137 16.46 -0.64 -9.80
N VAL A 138 15.92 0.55 -9.54
CA VAL A 138 15.75 1.07 -8.17
C VAL A 138 14.73 0.21 -7.43
N ARG A 139 13.56 -0.05 -8.04
CA ARG A 139 12.51 -0.86 -7.42
C ARG A 139 12.96 -2.28 -7.10
N VAL A 140 13.81 -2.88 -7.94
CA VAL A 140 14.43 -4.20 -7.69
C VAL A 140 15.22 -4.19 -6.39
N GLU A 141 16.06 -3.18 -6.17
CA GLU A 141 16.82 -3.07 -4.91
C GLU A 141 15.92 -2.78 -3.71
N GLN A 142 14.85 -2.00 -3.92
CA GLN A 142 13.85 -1.74 -2.88
C GLN A 142 13.08 -3.00 -2.47
N VAL A 143 12.62 -3.82 -3.43
CA VAL A 143 11.94 -5.08 -3.09
C VAL A 143 12.89 -6.11 -2.46
N ARG A 144 14.19 -6.08 -2.76
CA ARG A 144 15.19 -6.89 -2.05
C ARG A 144 15.28 -6.49 -0.58
N ALA A 145 15.31 -5.20 -0.29
CA ALA A 145 15.30 -4.69 1.08
C ALA A 145 13.99 -5.05 1.79
N LEU A 146 12.84 -4.83 1.14
CA LEU A 146 11.53 -5.19 1.66
C LEU A 146 11.41 -6.69 1.95
N ALA A 147 11.87 -7.56 1.06
CA ALA A 147 11.81 -9.02 1.26
C ALA A 147 12.63 -9.46 2.50
N ARG A 148 13.82 -8.88 2.70
CA ARG A 148 14.64 -9.11 3.90
C ARG A 148 13.93 -8.63 5.17
N HIS A 149 13.35 -7.44 5.12
CA HIS A 149 12.58 -6.88 6.24
C HIS A 149 11.40 -7.79 6.65
N VAL A 150 10.64 -8.28 5.67
CA VAL A 150 9.53 -9.23 5.88
C VAL A 150 10.05 -10.54 6.44
N ARG A 151 11.20 -11.02 5.94
CA ARG A 151 11.84 -12.26 6.43
C ARG A 151 12.21 -12.14 7.91
N GLU A 152 12.77 -11.03 8.35
CA GLU A 152 13.17 -10.79 9.75
C GLU A 152 11.99 -10.76 10.72
N ARG A 153 10.82 -10.33 10.25
CA ARG A 153 9.61 -10.11 11.08
C ARG A 153 8.52 -11.16 10.88
N ARG A 154 8.83 -12.27 10.18
CA ARG A 154 7.94 -13.44 10.09
C ARG A 154 8.03 -14.30 11.37
N GLY A 155 7.04 -15.15 11.59
CA GLY A 155 7.08 -16.16 12.66
C GLY A 155 6.66 -15.62 14.04
N THR A 156 5.95 -14.49 14.07
CA THR A 156 5.30 -13.95 15.29
C THR A 156 4.01 -14.69 15.65
N GLY A 157 3.62 -15.69 14.85
CA GLY A 157 2.42 -16.50 14.99
C GLY A 157 2.19 -17.39 13.75
N PRO A 158 1.06 -18.10 13.68
CA PRO A 158 0.70 -18.94 12.54
C PRO A 158 0.24 -18.15 11.30
N PHE A 159 -0.18 -16.90 11.48
CA PHE A 159 -0.64 -16.05 10.38
C PHE A 159 0.55 -15.58 9.52
N PRO A 160 0.52 -15.76 8.19
CA PRO A 160 1.61 -15.34 7.31
C PRO A 160 1.72 -13.82 7.21
N PRO A 161 2.90 -13.27 6.88
CA PRO A 161 3.04 -11.83 6.68
C PRO A 161 2.16 -11.34 5.52
N VAL A 162 1.54 -10.17 5.70
CA VAL A 162 0.75 -9.47 4.68
C VAL A 162 1.48 -8.19 4.31
N VAL A 163 1.77 -8.01 3.03
CA VAL A 163 2.50 -6.86 2.51
C VAL A 163 1.62 -6.12 1.53
N THR A 164 1.37 -4.85 1.82
CA THR A 164 0.55 -3.95 1.01
C THR A 164 1.39 -2.87 0.38
N GLY A 165 0.92 -2.25 -0.69
CA GLY A 165 1.55 -1.04 -1.18
C GLY A 165 1.31 -0.74 -2.65
N ASP A 166 1.68 0.47 -3.00
CA ASP A 166 1.91 0.89 -4.38
C ASP A 166 3.35 0.52 -4.77
N PHE A 167 3.48 -0.48 -5.64
CA PHE A 167 4.77 -0.94 -6.12
C PHE A 167 5.24 -0.16 -7.34
N ASN A 168 4.42 0.73 -7.92
CA ASN A 168 4.71 1.46 -9.15
C ASN A 168 5.20 0.55 -10.29
N ALA A 169 4.72 -0.69 -10.31
CA ALA A 169 5.22 -1.74 -11.17
C ALA A 169 4.12 -2.71 -11.57
N GLU A 170 4.09 -3.09 -12.85
CA GLU A 170 3.11 -4.05 -13.37
C GLU A 170 3.40 -5.49 -12.92
N PRO A 171 2.41 -6.41 -12.98
CA PRO A 171 2.56 -7.75 -12.43
C PRO A 171 3.70 -8.58 -13.06
N ALA A 172 4.07 -8.28 -14.31
CA ALA A 172 5.14 -8.96 -15.04
C ALA A 172 6.54 -8.35 -14.84
N SER A 173 6.65 -7.24 -14.11
CA SER A 173 7.92 -6.55 -13.83
C SER A 173 8.90 -7.43 -13.03
N ASP A 174 10.20 -7.13 -13.13
CA ASP A 174 11.23 -7.86 -12.39
C ASP A 174 11.04 -7.73 -10.88
N GLU A 175 10.77 -6.53 -10.38
CA GLU A 175 10.54 -6.24 -8.97
C GLU A 175 9.34 -7.00 -8.39
N VAL A 176 8.22 -7.12 -9.11
CA VAL A 176 7.05 -7.88 -8.62
C VAL A 176 7.32 -9.39 -8.68
N ARG A 177 7.91 -9.90 -9.77
CA ARG A 177 8.28 -11.32 -9.87
C ARG A 177 9.29 -11.74 -8.81
N LEU A 178 10.32 -10.92 -8.58
CA LEU A 178 11.37 -11.12 -7.58
C LEU A 178 10.81 -11.12 -6.16
N PHE A 179 9.88 -10.20 -5.86
CA PHE A 179 9.22 -10.14 -4.56
C PHE A 179 8.30 -11.35 -4.35
N GLY A 180 7.54 -11.74 -5.38
CA GLY A 180 6.60 -12.85 -5.32
C GLY A 180 7.27 -14.23 -5.18
N GLY A 181 8.42 -14.43 -5.83
CA GLY A 181 9.24 -15.64 -5.66
C GLY A 181 8.69 -16.91 -6.30
N THR A 182 7.60 -16.82 -7.07
CA THR A 182 6.96 -17.99 -7.72
C THR A 182 7.27 -18.12 -9.20
N LEU A 183 7.62 -17.01 -9.87
CA LEU A 183 7.91 -16.96 -11.31
C LEU A 183 9.41 -16.78 -11.61
N THR A 184 10.19 -16.38 -10.60
CA THR A 184 11.65 -16.26 -10.65
C THR A 184 12.21 -16.52 -9.25
N ALA A 185 13.52 -16.71 -9.13
CA ALA A 185 14.17 -16.90 -7.84
C ALA A 185 13.88 -15.70 -6.91
N PRO A 186 13.39 -15.94 -5.67
CA PRO A 186 13.06 -14.85 -4.76
C PRO A 186 14.30 -14.10 -4.28
N ALA A 187 14.11 -12.84 -3.87
CA ALA A 187 15.17 -12.04 -3.24
C ALA A 187 15.76 -12.70 -1.98
N VAL A 188 14.94 -13.47 -1.26
CA VAL A 188 15.38 -14.28 -0.11
C VAL A 188 15.05 -15.75 -0.39
N PRO A 189 16.01 -16.68 -0.32
CA PRO A 189 15.81 -18.08 -0.65
C PRO A 189 14.57 -18.71 0.02
N GLY A 190 13.71 -19.33 -0.79
CA GLY A 190 12.48 -20.00 -0.34
C GLY A 190 11.39 -19.07 0.20
N GLN A 191 11.52 -17.75 0.07
CA GLN A 191 10.43 -16.82 0.39
C GLN A 191 9.44 -16.80 -0.76
N VAL A 192 8.16 -16.93 -0.42
CA VAL A 192 7.05 -16.79 -1.37
C VAL A 192 6.08 -15.77 -0.81
N MET A 193 5.71 -14.81 -1.66
CA MET A 193 4.72 -13.78 -1.37
C MET A 193 3.66 -13.86 -2.48
N LEU A 194 2.53 -14.51 -2.21
CA LEU A 194 1.45 -14.71 -3.16
C LEU A 194 0.70 -13.39 -3.39
N ASP A 195 0.57 -12.99 -4.65
CA ASP A 195 -0.30 -11.88 -5.05
C ASP A 195 -1.77 -12.25 -4.79
N ALA A 196 -2.43 -11.54 -3.87
CA ALA A 196 -3.81 -11.78 -3.48
C ALA A 196 -4.79 -11.57 -4.64
N TRP A 197 -4.43 -10.83 -5.68
CA TRP A 197 -5.25 -10.69 -6.87
C TRP A 197 -5.55 -12.01 -7.58
N ARG A 198 -4.77 -13.07 -7.31
CA ARG A 198 -5.10 -14.44 -7.77
C ARG A 198 -6.43 -14.96 -7.22
N GLY A 199 -6.93 -14.38 -6.12
CA GLY A 199 -8.26 -14.67 -5.57
C GLY A 199 -9.38 -13.81 -6.16
N ALA A 200 -9.10 -12.94 -7.14
CA ALA A 200 -10.14 -12.14 -7.80
C ALA A 200 -10.98 -12.99 -8.77
N GLU A 201 -12.21 -12.56 -9.00
CA GLU A 201 -13.04 -13.12 -10.08
C GLU A 201 -12.38 -12.86 -11.44
N ARG A 202 -12.56 -13.82 -12.37
CA ARG A 202 -11.83 -13.85 -13.67
C ARG A 202 -11.94 -12.55 -14.47
N ASP A 203 -13.12 -11.95 -14.47
CA ASP A 203 -13.44 -10.77 -15.26
C ASP A 203 -13.59 -9.50 -14.40
N ALA A 204 -13.12 -9.56 -13.14
CA ALA A 204 -13.12 -8.41 -12.25
C ALA A 204 -12.27 -7.26 -12.83
N PRO A 205 -12.72 -6.00 -12.72
CA PRO A 205 -11.89 -4.86 -13.08
C PRO A 205 -10.58 -4.85 -12.30
N TRP A 206 -9.46 -4.80 -13.02
CA TRP A 206 -8.12 -5.08 -12.47
C TRP A 206 -7.19 -3.88 -12.37
N ALA A 207 -7.45 -2.85 -13.15
CA ALA A 207 -6.60 -1.67 -13.17
C ALA A 207 -6.81 -0.88 -11.87
N THR A 208 -5.73 -0.68 -11.14
CA THR A 208 -5.70 0.21 -9.97
C THR A 208 -5.32 1.63 -10.39
N TRP A 209 -4.71 1.77 -11.56
CA TRP A 209 -4.42 3.04 -12.21
C TRP A 209 -5.06 3.03 -13.61
N ASP A 210 -6.16 3.77 -13.79
CA ASP A 210 -7.03 3.67 -14.97
C ASP A 210 -7.42 5.06 -15.53
N PRO A 211 -6.77 5.55 -16.61
CA PRO A 211 -7.10 6.84 -17.22
C PRO A 211 -8.44 6.87 -17.96
N VAL A 212 -9.07 5.73 -18.21
CA VAL A 212 -10.37 5.67 -18.88
C VAL A 212 -11.51 5.93 -17.89
N GLU A 213 -11.38 5.40 -16.68
CA GLU A 213 -12.42 5.50 -15.64
C GLU A 213 -12.13 6.61 -14.64
N ASN A 214 -10.87 6.91 -14.36
CA ASN A 214 -10.46 7.91 -13.37
C ASN A 214 -9.87 9.16 -14.03
N PRO A 215 -10.58 10.31 -13.97
CA PRO A 215 -10.12 11.55 -14.61
C PRO A 215 -8.88 12.16 -13.94
N HIS A 216 -8.51 11.72 -12.73
CA HIS A 216 -7.29 12.19 -12.06
C HIS A 216 -6.03 11.59 -12.68
N VAL A 217 -6.15 10.46 -13.38
CA VAL A 217 -5.04 9.82 -14.11
C VAL A 217 -4.91 10.51 -15.48
N ALA A 218 -4.42 11.75 -15.49
CA ALA A 218 -4.23 12.54 -16.70
C ALA A 218 -2.79 12.45 -17.22
N GLY A 219 -2.62 12.26 -18.53
CA GLY A 219 -1.32 12.37 -19.18
C GLY A 219 -1.20 11.62 -20.51
N PRO A 220 -0.25 12.00 -21.39
CA PRO A 220 -0.12 11.48 -22.75
C PRO A 220 0.32 10.01 -22.81
N ALA A 221 0.73 9.42 -21.69
CA ALA A 221 1.21 8.05 -21.61
C ALA A 221 0.33 7.19 -20.69
N GLY A 222 -0.95 7.55 -20.53
CA GLY A 222 -1.92 6.82 -19.73
C GLY A 222 -2.31 5.51 -20.38
N PHE A 223 -2.00 4.40 -19.72
CA PHE A 223 -2.55 3.08 -20.00
C PHE A 223 -3.08 2.49 -18.69
N ARG A 224 -4.01 1.55 -18.80
CA ARG A 224 -4.52 0.82 -17.64
C ARG A 224 -3.39 -0.03 -17.04
N ALA A 225 -3.14 0.13 -15.76
CA ALA A 225 -2.11 -0.63 -15.04
C ALA A 225 -2.64 -1.10 -13.68
N ARG A 226 -2.10 -2.23 -13.20
CA ARG A 226 -2.21 -2.65 -11.81
C ARG A 226 -0.84 -2.46 -11.19
N ILE A 227 -0.75 -1.53 -10.26
CA ILE A 227 0.49 -1.17 -9.57
C ILE A 227 0.36 -1.24 -8.05
N ASP A 228 -0.86 -1.41 -7.55
CA ASP A 228 -1.15 -1.59 -6.13
C ASP A 228 -1.40 -3.06 -5.82
N TYR A 229 -0.81 -3.56 -4.73
CA TYR A 229 -0.82 -4.98 -4.41
C TYR A 229 -1.07 -5.28 -2.94
N ILE A 230 -1.70 -6.43 -2.71
CA ILE A 230 -1.65 -7.14 -1.44
C ILE A 230 -0.94 -8.47 -1.73
N HIS A 231 0.21 -8.69 -1.10
CA HIS A 231 0.93 -9.95 -1.14
C HIS A 231 0.84 -10.65 0.22
N VAL A 232 0.66 -11.96 0.23
CA VAL A 232 0.54 -12.76 1.46
C VAL A 232 1.57 -13.88 1.45
N GLY A 233 2.26 -14.11 2.57
CA GLY A 233 3.11 -15.28 2.72
C GLY A 233 2.31 -16.59 2.58
N LEU A 234 2.99 -17.72 2.41
CA LEU A 234 2.31 -19.02 2.31
C LEU A 234 1.53 -19.35 3.59
N PRO A 235 0.21 -19.62 3.48
CA PRO A 235 -0.59 -20.11 4.60
C PRO A 235 -0.07 -21.44 5.14
N GLY A 236 -0.24 -21.66 6.44
CA GLY A 236 0.00 -22.95 7.08
C GLY A 236 -1.13 -23.97 6.83
N PRO A 237 -1.04 -25.16 7.43
CA PRO A 237 -2.06 -26.21 7.30
C PRO A 237 -3.46 -25.81 7.81
N ASP A 238 -3.52 -24.88 8.77
CA ASP A 238 -4.76 -24.30 9.29
C ASP A 238 -5.41 -23.27 8.35
N ARG A 239 -4.73 -22.96 7.24
CA ARG A 239 -5.16 -22.04 6.18
C ARG A 239 -5.27 -20.59 6.64
N LEU A 240 -4.75 -20.22 7.82
CA LEU A 240 -4.72 -18.83 8.26
C LEU A 240 -3.95 -17.96 7.25
N GLY A 241 -4.53 -16.80 6.92
CA GLY A 241 -4.03 -15.90 5.89
C GLY A 241 -4.27 -16.35 4.46
N GLN A 242 -4.98 -17.46 4.22
CA GLN A 242 -5.35 -17.83 2.85
C GLN A 242 -6.29 -16.79 2.25
N VAL A 243 -5.95 -16.34 1.04
CA VAL A 243 -6.78 -15.45 0.22
C VAL A 243 -8.01 -16.20 -0.29
N THR A 244 -9.21 -15.66 -0.01
CA THR A 244 -10.50 -16.20 -0.48
C THR A 244 -11.13 -15.35 -1.58
N ALA A 245 -10.90 -14.04 -1.55
CA ALA A 245 -11.40 -13.10 -2.54
C ALA A 245 -10.45 -11.91 -2.67
N ALA A 246 -10.43 -11.29 -3.85
CA ALA A 246 -9.83 -9.99 -4.06
C ALA A 246 -10.63 -9.15 -5.06
N ARG A 247 -10.65 -7.83 -4.86
CA ARG A 247 -11.30 -6.88 -5.77
C ARG A 247 -10.70 -5.49 -5.61
N ARG A 248 -10.98 -4.61 -6.58
CA ARG A 248 -10.74 -3.18 -6.38
C ARG A 248 -11.87 -2.53 -5.56
N ALA A 249 -11.57 -1.36 -5.01
CA ALA A 249 -12.53 -0.48 -4.33
C ALA A 249 -12.13 0.98 -4.53
N GLY A 250 -12.99 1.92 -4.11
CA GLY A 250 -12.72 3.36 -4.34
C GLY A 250 -12.74 3.74 -5.83
N ASP A 251 -13.37 2.91 -6.65
CA ASP A 251 -13.40 2.93 -8.10
C ASP A 251 -14.62 3.64 -8.69
N ALA A 252 -15.29 4.45 -7.88
CA ALA A 252 -16.40 5.29 -8.29
C ALA A 252 -16.35 6.65 -7.57
N PRO A 253 -16.86 7.72 -8.20
CA PRO A 253 -16.92 9.02 -7.56
C PRO A 253 -17.91 9.02 -6.39
N VAL A 254 -17.54 9.72 -5.31
CA VAL A 254 -18.41 10.03 -4.18
C VAL A 254 -18.72 11.51 -4.24
N ASP A 255 -19.98 11.91 -4.35
CA ASP A 255 -20.41 13.29 -4.61
C ASP A 255 -19.65 13.96 -5.77
N GLY A 256 -19.49 13.22 -6.87
CA GLY A 256 -18.86 13.71 -8.08
C GLY A 256 -17.34 13.88 -8.00
N VAL A 257 -16.66 13.29 -7.00
CA VAL A 257 -15.19 13.27 -6.94
C VAL A 257 -14.66 11.86 -6.74
N PHE A 258 -13.69 11.44 -7.57
CA PHE A 258 -12.92 10.23 -7.30
C PHE A 258 -12.04 10.45 -6.06
N PRO A 259 -12.01 9.51 -5.09
CA PRO A 259 -11.28 9.73 -3.84
C PRO A 259 -9.76 9.82 -4.01
N SER A 260 -9.21 9.13 -5.00
CA SER A 260 -7.78 9.10 -5.35
C SER A 260 -7.65 8.88 -6.86
N ASP A 261 -6.47 9.12 -7.44
CA ASP A 261 -6.12 8.68 -8.79
C ASP A 261 -5.84 7.15 -8.85
N HIS A 262 -5.61 6.52 -7.69
CA HIS A 262 -5.56 5.07 -7.53
C HIS A 262 -6.90 4.49 -7.04
N MET A 263 -7.24 3.30 -7.53
CA MET A 263 -8.26 2.44 -6.94
C MET A 263 -7.62 1.57 -5.87
N ALA A 264 -8.28 1.43 -4.72
CA ALA A 264 -7.82 0.56 -3.64
C ALA A 264 -7.88 -0.92 -4.06
N VAL A 265 -7.07 -1.76 -3.43
CA VAL A 265 -7.21 -3.22 -3.50
C VAL A 265 -7.67 -3.76 -2.15
N VAL A 266 -8.69 -4.62 -2.18
CA VAL A 266 -9.25 -5.32 -1.02
C VAL A 266 -9.05 -6.81 -1.23
N ALA A 267 -8.59 -7.49 -0.19
CA ALA A 267 -8.49 -8.93 -0.14
C ALA A 267 -9.14 -9.43 1.15
N GLU A 268 -9.85 -10.55 1.03
CA GLU A 268 -10.41 -11.29 2.16
C GLU A 268 -9.49 -12.48 2.46
N LEU A 269 -9.13 -12.62 3.73
CA LEU A 269 -8.24 -13.67 4.22
C LEU A 269 -8.95 -14.49 5.29
N ILE A 270 -8.69 -15.78 5.36
CA ILE A 270 -9.10 -16.62 6.50
C ILE A 270 -8.34 -16.14 7.74
N GLY A 271 -9.07 -15.81 8.81
CA GLY A 271 -8.53 -15.30 10.09
C GLY A 271 -9.22 -15.91 11.29
#